data_AF-A0A0F7VSU9-F1
#
_entry.id   AF-A0A0F7VSU9-F1
#
_cell.length_a   1.000
_cell.length_b   1.000
_cell.length_c   1.000
_cell.angle_alpha   90.00
_cell.angle_beta   90.00
_cell.angle_gamma   90.00
#
_symmetry.space_group_name_H-M   'P 1'
#
loop_
_entity.id
_entity.type
_entity.pdbx_description
1 polymer ?
#
loop_
_entity_poly.entity_id
_entity_poly.type
_entity_poly.pdbx_seq_one_letter_code
_entity_poly.pdbx_strand_id
1 'polypeptide(L)'
;MSWRVAKSLETLRHQLDARFPGRSLAADGSIGDAAHQARGRDSDHNPWYGPGIVTARDFTHDPAHGLDIQQVADQLLDSRDPRIKYVIANRRIATHRDWQWSPYEGANPHERHFHLSVVADPLCDDASDWNLPLFGETPDGRGGGDANFVTWGTGVNVRAEPRLDASVVAVLPGPTRVKVQCQTRGDTVSTAGHVNDAWSFIPAFGGYVSNIFIDHPDPWLPDIGEC
;
A
#
# COMPACT_ATOMS: atom_id res chain seq x y z
N MET A 1 -10.38 24.58 25.19
CA MET A 1 -11.11 24.06 24.01
C MET A 1 -10.53 22.69 23.69
N SER A 2 -11.35 21.67 23.48
CA SER A 2 -10.90 20.33 23.08
C SER A 2 -10.57 20.34 21.60
N TRP A 3 -9.36 19.92 21.23
CA TRP A 3 -8.98 19.68 19.84
C TRP A 3 -8.81 18.19 19.57
N ARG A 4 -8.84 17.81 18.29
CA ARG A 4 -8.48 16.46 17.84
C ARG A 4 -7.90 16.50 16.43
N VAL A 5 -7.22 15.43 16.04
CA VAL A 5 -6.77 15.23 14.66
C VAL A 5 -7.94 14.73 13.82
N ALA A 6 -7.89 15.02 12.52
CA ALA A 6 -8.85 14.52 11.53
C ALA A 6 -8.86 12.98 11.52
N LYS A 7 -10.03 12.36 11.45
CA LYS A 7 -10.14 10.89 11.59
C LYS A 7 -9.40 10.13 10.49
N SER A 8 -9.35 10.66 9.27
CA SER A 8 -8.59 10.06 8.17
C SER A 8 -7.10 9.89 8.50
N LEU A 9 -6.49 10.90 9.15
CA LEU A 9 -5.08 10.87 9.56
C LEU A 9 -4.84 9.86 10.70
N GLU A 10 -5.80 9.70 11.62
CA GLU A 10 -5.74 8.65 12.63
C GLU A 10 -5.89 7.25 12.03
N THR A 11 -6.77 7.07 11.03
CA THR A 11 -6.88 5.82 10.28
C THR A 11 -5.54 5.47 9.61
N LEU A 12 -4.90 6.42 8.93
CA LEU A 12 -3.58 6.17 8.32
C LEU A 12 -2.53 5.77 9.37
N ARG A 13 -2.51 6.46 10.52
CA ARG A 13 -1.60 6.12 11.61
C ARG A 13 -1.83 4.69 12.10
N HIS A 14 -3.07 4.30 12.34
CA HIS A 14 -3.39 2.94 12.77
C HIS A 14 -2.99 1.88 11.73
N GLN A 15 -3.20 2.14 10.43
CA GLN A 15 -2.78 1.21 9.37
C GLN A 15 -1.25 1.10 9.31
N LEU A 16 -0.51 2.21 9.45
CA LEU A 16 0.97 2.20 9.51
C LEU A 16 1.49 1.49 10.77
N ASP A 17 0.88 1.73 11.94
CA ASP A 17 1.22 1.07 13.19
C ASP A 17 0.96 -0.44 13.12
N ALA A 18 -0.14 -0.86 12.48
CA ALA A 18 -0.45 -2.27 12.27
C ALA A 18 0.52 -2.94 11.29
N ARG A 19 0.91 -2.24 10.21
CA ARG A 19 1.85 -2.76 9.20
C ARG A 19 3.30 -2.80 9.70
N PHE A 20 3.67 -1.86 10.57
CA PHE A 20 5.02 -1.68 11.11
C PHE A 20 4.97 -1.53 12.64
N PRO A 21 4.63 -2.60 13.39
CA PRO A 21 4.39 -2.53 14.84
C PRO A 21 5.62 -2.09 15.66
N GLY A 22 6.82 -2.18 15.09
CA GLY A 22 8.07 -1.73 15.72
C GLY A 22 8.53 -0.33 15.30
N ARG A 23 7.78 0.38 14.45
CA ARG A 23 8.22 1.69 13.94
C ARG A 23 8.38 2.71 15.08
N SER A 24 9.39 3.54 14.93
CA SER A 24 9.58 4.73 15.74
C SER A 24 8.42 5.70 15.57
N LEU A 25 8.05 6.34 16.68
CA LEU A 25 7.09 7.44 16.74
C LEU A 25 7.77 8.77 17.07
N ALA A 26 9.11 8.83 17.04
CA ALA A 26 9.90 9.94 17.57
C ALA A 26 9.65 11.29 16.87
N ALA A 27 9.16 11.27 15.63
CA ALA A 27 8.80 12.44 14.85
C ALA A 27 7.31 12.46 14.48
N ASP A 28 6.47 11.61 15.09
CA ASP A 28 5.03 11.67 14.89
C ASP A 28 4.49 12.95 15.52
N GLY A 29 3.93 13.83 14.70
CA GLY A 29 3.47 15.17 15.07
C GLY A 29 1.99 15.34 14.77
N SER A 30 1.23 15.91 15.69
CA SER A 30 -0.23 16.09 15.57
C SER A 30 -0.76 17.46 15.97
N ILE A 31 0.08 18.28 16.58
CA ILE A 31 -0.22 19.65 16.91
C ILE A 31 1.06 20.47 16.79
N GLY A 32 0.94 21.66 16.23
CA GLY A 32 2.04 22.61 16.17
C GLY A 32 2.51 22.98 17.58
N ASP A 33 3.82 23.19 17.74
CA ASP A 33 4.37 23.82 18.94
C ASP A 33 3.82 25.24 19.13
N ALA A 34 4.12 25.89 20.27
CA ALA A 34 3.62 27.24 20.55
C ALA A 34 3.98 28.28 19.45
N ALA A 35 5.08 28.07 18.72
CA ALA A 35 5.49 28.92 17.61
C ALA A 35 4.68 28.66 16.33
N HIS A 36 4.29 27.41 16.06
CA HIS A 36 3.31 27.06 15.02
C HIS A 36 1.90 27.53 15.37
N GLN A 37 1.50 27.47 16.64
CA GLN A 37 0.20 27.96 17.11
C GLN A 37 0.03 29.48 16.88
N ALA A 38 1.13 30.24 16.95
CA ALA A 38 1.13 31.67 16.61
C ALA A 38 0.81 31.95 15.14
N ARG A 39 0.89 30.96 14.25
CA ARG A 39 0.51 31.07 12.82
C ARG A 39 -1.00 30.87 12.59
N GLY A 40 -1.79 30.61 13.63
CA GLY A 40 -3.25 30.58 13.52
C GLY A 40 -3.76 29.59 12.46
N ARG A 41 -4.59 30.06 11.52
CA ARG A 41 -5.14 29.22 10.44
C ARG A 41 -4.16 28.91 9.30
N ASP A 42 -2.97 29.51 9.32
CA ASP A 42 -1.97 29.34 8.27
C ASP A 42 -1.18 28.02 8.44
N SER A 43 -1.44 27.27 9.51
CA SER A 43 -0.88 25.94 9.71
C SER A 43 -1.99 24.90 9.89
N ASP A 44 -1.95 23.87 9.06
CA ASP A 44 -2.83 22.71 9.17
C ASP A 44 -2.56 21.87 10.44
N HIS A 45 -1.43 22.11 11.12
CA HIS A 45 -1.08 21.57 12.45
C HIS A 45 -1.75 22.30 13.62
N ASN A 46 -2.57 23.32 13.36
CA ASN A 46 -3.37 23.99 14.37
C ASN A 46 -4.82 23.49 14.38
N PRO A 47 -5.53 23.55 15.51
CA PRO A 47 -6.93 23.14 15.59
C PRO A 47 -7.84 24.23 15.00
N TRP A 48 -7.90 24.29 13.67
CA TRP A 48 -8.45 25.43 12.95
C TRP A 48 -9.76 25.12 12.21
N TYR A 49 -9.98 23.86 11.84
CA TYR A 49 -11.17 23.44 11.09
C TYR A 49 -12.30 23.02 12.04
N GLY A 50 -13.53 23.47 11.78
CA GLY A 50 -14.72 23.08 12.53
C GLY A 50 -14.58 23.25 14.06
N PRO A 51 -14.93 22.23 14.88
CA PRO A 51 -14.91 22.30 16.35
C PRO A 51 -13.49 22.26 16.97
N GLY A 52 -12.43 22.49 16.20
CA GLY A 52 -11.03 22.39 16.65
C GLY A 52 -10.31 21.17 16.09
N ILE A 53 -10.48 20.89 14.80
CA ILE A 53 -9.83 19.77 14.10
C ILE A 53 -8.49 20.24 13.53
N VAL A 54 -7.45 19.44 13.79
CA VAL A 54 -6.13 19.53 13.17
C VAL A 54 -6.14 18.69 11.89
N THR A 55 -5.79 19.29 10.76
CA THR A 55 -5.86 18.68 9.41
C THR A 55 -4.50 18.24 8.88
N ALA A 56 -3.46 18.23 9.73
CA ALA A 56 -2.14 17.72 9.40
C ALA A 56 -1.64 16.70 10.41
N ARG A 57 -0.77 15.81 9.93
CA ARG A 57 0.00 14.88 10.76
C ARG A 57 1.36 14.62 10.13
N ASP A 58 2.37 14.54 10.99
CA ASP A 58 3.70 14.08 10.63
C ASP A 58 3.86 12.61 11.04
N PHE A 59 4.56 11.82 10.21
CA PHE A 59 4.79 10.39 10.43
C PHE A 59 6.27 10.08 10.29
N THR A 60 6.84 9.49 11.34
CA THR A 60 8.29 9.26 11.48
C THR A 60 8.87 8.39 10.36
N HIS A 61 10.02 8.79 9.83
CA HIS A 61 10.85 7.92 8.98
C HIS A 61 11.56 6.88 9.83
N ASP A 62 11.32 5.61 9.52
CA ASP A 62 11.97 4.50 10.19
C ASP A 62 12.12 3.29 9.26
N PRO A 63 13.04 3.36 8.28
CA PRO A 63 13.23 2.29 7.33
C PRO A 63 13.78 1.02 7.99
N ALA A 64 14.43 1.14 9.16
CA ALA A 64 14.90 -0.01 9.93
C ALA A 64 13.75 -0.89 10.44
N HIS A 65 12.56 -0.31 10.60
CA HIS A 65 11.33 -1.02 10.97
C HIS A 65 10.27 -1.00 9.85
N GLY A 66 10.69 -0.70 8.62
CA GLY A 66 9.89 -0.85 7.40
C GLY A 66 9.17 0.41 6.91
N LEU A 67 9.14 1.51 7.67
CA LEU A 67 8.49 2.75 7.23
C LEU A 67 9.49 3.68 6.51
N ASP A 68 9.54 3.54 5.19
CA ASP A 68 10.21 4.51 4.30
C ASP A 68 9.27 5.66 3.93
N ILE A 69 9.68 6.90 4.19
CA ILE A 69 8.81 8.07 3.98
C ILE A 69 8.59 8.39 2.50
N GLN A 70 9.56 8.10 1.64
CA GLN A 70 9.42 8.35 0.21
C GLN A 70 8.44 7.34 -0.37
N GLN A 71 8.56 6.06 0.01
CA GLN A 71 7.65 5.00 -0.43
C GLN A 71 6.20 5.32 -0.05
N VAL A 72 5.93 5.68 1.22
CA VAL A 72 4.56 6.00 1.67
C VAL A 72 4.04 7.26 0.97
N ALA A 73 4.88 8.31 0.86
CA ALA A 73 4.49 9.57 0.24
C ALA A 73 4.17 9.42 -1.25
N ASP A 74 4.93 8.62 -1.99
CA ASP A 74 4.69 8.34 -3.40
C ASP A 74 3.37 7.57 -3.58
N GLN A 75 3.10 6.56 -2.74
CA GLN A 75 1.83 5.83 -2.79
C GLN A 75 0.62 6.69 -2.43
N LEU A 76 0.76 7.60 -1.46
CA LEU A 76 -0.28 8.59 -1.15
C LEU A 76 -0.54 9.48 -2.37
N LEU A 77 0.51 9.96 -3.03
CA LEU A 77 0.37 10.80 -4.21
C LEU A 77 -0.29 10.06 -5.39
N ASP A 78 0.12 8.83 -5.64
CA ASP A 78 -0.41 7.98 -6.72
C ASP A 78 -1.87 7.57 -6.48
N SER A 79 -2.29 7.43 -5.22
CA SER A 79 -3.68 7.09 -4.87
C SER A 79 -4.68 8.17 -5.32
N ARG A 80 -4.21 9.42 -5.42
CA ARG A 80 -5.05 10.61 -5.66
C ARG A 80 -6.27 10.68 -4.75
N ASP A 81 -6.12 10.19 -3.52
CA ASP A 81 -7.20 10.17 -2.55
C ASP A 81 -7.75 11.60 -2.34
N PRO A 82 -9.06 11.83 -2.48
CA PRO A 82 -9.64 13.17 -2.46
C PRO A 82 -9.52 13.86 -1.09
N ARG A 83 -9.17 13.12 -0.03
CA ARG A 83 -8.86 13.69 1.29
C ARG A 83 -7.57 14.48 1.28
N ILE A 84 -6.61 14.17 0.40
CA ILE A 84 -5.28 14.78 0.41
C ILE A 84 -5.37 16.24 -0.03
N LYS A 85 -4.78 17.14 0.75
CA LYS A 85 -4.53 18.54 0.38
C LYS A 85 -3.13 18.68 -0.21
N TYR A 86 -2.12 18.16 0.48
CA TYR A 86 -0.74 18.07 0.01
C TYR A 86 0.08 17.09 0.86
N VAL A 87 1.19 16.62 0.31
CA VAL A 87 2.19 15.78 0.97
C VAL A 87 3.56 16.46 0.89
N ILE A 88 4.36 16.39 1.96
CA ILE A 88 5.75 16.87 1.97
C ILE A 88 6.67 15.76 2.48
N ALA A 89 7.73 15.45 1.74
CA ALA A 89 8.76 14.49 2.13
C ALA A 89 10.06 14.84 1.41
N ASN A 90 11.22 14.62 2.04
CA ASN A 90 12.55 14.74 1.42
C ASN A 90 12.75 16.04 0.61
N ARG A 91 12.42 17.19 1.22
CA ARG A 91 12.49 18.52 0.59
C ARG A 91 11.66 18.67 -0.68
N ARG A 92 10.59 17.90 -0.81
CA ARG A 92 9.62 17.97 -1.91
C ARG A 92 8.21 18.12 -1.37
N ILE A 93 7.38 18.83 -2.12
CA ILE A 93 5.96 19.00 -1.86
C ILE A 93 5.17 18.63 -3.11
N ALA A 94 4.05 17.94 -2.94
CA ALA A 94 3.09 17.68 -4.00
C ALA A 94 1.68 18.00 -3.50
N THR A 95 0.85 18.57 -4.38
CA THR A 95 -0.48 19.05 -4.00
C THR A 95 -1.56 18.31 -4.77
N HIS A 96 -2.78 18.28 -4.24
CA HIS A 96 -3.93 17.71 -4.95
C HIS A 96 -4.29 18.45 -6.26
N ARG A 97 -3.67 19.60 -6.55
CA ARG A 97 -3.94 20.38 -7.76
C ARG A 97 -3.24 19.81 -8.98
N ASP A 98 -2.02 19.30 -8.81
CA ASP A 98 -1.13 18.87 -9.88
C ASP A 98 -0.68 17.41 -9.75
N TRP A 99 -0.74 16.83 -8.54
CA TRP A 99 -0.27 15.47 -8.26
C TRP A 99 1.18 15.25 -8.71
N GLN A 100 2.02 16.29 -8.59
CA GLN A 100 3.41 16.28 -9.04
C GLN A 100 4.33 16.81 -7.94
N TRP A 101 5.46 16.15 -7.77
CA TRP A 101 6.51 16.60 -6.86
C TRP A 101 7.19 17.87 -7.36
N SER A 102 7.22 18.88 -6.50
CA SER A 102 7.95 20.13 -6.67
C SER A 102 8.96 20.34 -5.53
N PRO A 103 10.01 21.14 -5.72
CA PRO A 103 10.91 21.50 -4.63
C PRO A 103 10.16 22.18 -3.47
N TYR A 104 10.54 21.84 -2.24
CA TYR A 104 10.04 22.47 -1.01
C TYR A 104 11.17 23.22 -0.30
N GLU A 105 10.92 24.51 -0.04
CA GLU A 105 11.92 25.43 0.52
C GLU A 105 11.63 25.82 1.98
N GLY A 106 10.66 25.14 2.62
CA GLY A 106 10.35 25.38 4.04
C GLY A 106 11.51 25.01 4.96
N ALA A 107 11.53 25.64 6.15
CA ALA A 107 12.63 25.51 7.11
C ALA A 107 12.84 24.07 7.64
N ASN A 108 11.75 23.31 7.81
CA ASN A 108 11.83 21.89 8.14
C ASN A 108 11.95 21.09 6.82
N PRO A 109 13.04 20.35 6.57
CA PRO A 109 13.24 19.67 5.29
C PRO A 109 12.41 18.39 5.10
N HIS A 110 11.71 17.89 6.13
CA HIS A 110 10.93 16.64 6.07
C HIS A 110 11.74 15.40 5.62
N GLU A 111 12.98 15.28 6.10
CA GLU A 111 13.87 14.11 5.85
C GLU A 111 13.78 13.05 6.96
N ARG A 112 13.10 13.37 8.07
CA ARG A 112 12.93 12.47 9.23
C ARG A 112 11.49 12.04 9.46
N HIS A 113 10.57 12.56 8.65
CA HIS A 113 9.15 12.26 8.67
C HIS A 113 8.56 12.75 7.35
N PHE A 114 7.50 12.12 6.87
CA PHE A 114 6.64 12.78 5.88
C PHE A 114 5.54 13.57 6.61
N HIS A 115 5.08 14.62 5.96
CA HIS A 115 3.96 15.43 6.38
C HIS A 115 2.79 15.18 5.43
N LEU A 116 1.63 14.87 5.98
CA LEU A 116 0.38 14.78 5.23
C LEU A 116 -0.60 15.81 5.77
N SER A 117 -1.09 16.68 4.89
CA SER A 117 -2.24 17.53 5.14
C SER A 117 -3.44 17.05 4.36
N VAL A 118 -4.59 16.98 5.03
CA VAL A 118 -5.90 16.70 4.42
C VAL A 118 -6.70 17.98 4.21
N VAL A 119 -7.69 17.92 3.33
CA VAL A 119 -8.52 19.08 2.94
C VAL A 119 -9.28 19.68 4.13
N ALA A 120 -9.59 20.96 4.08
CA ALA A 120 -10.39 21.64 5.10
C ALA A 120 -11.90 21.52 4.80
N ASP A 121 -12.36 20.28 4.73
CA ASP A 121 -13.69 19.86 4.29
C ASP A 121 -14.16 18.70 5.16
N PRO A 122 -15.48 18.41 5.31
CA PRO A 122 -15.92 17.24 6.08
C PRO A 122 -15.24 15.93 5.67
N LEU A 123 -14.77 15.83 4.43
CA LEU A 123 -13.97 14.73 3.92
C LEU A 123 -12.68 14.45 4.72
N CYS A 124 -12.10 15.43 5.43
CA CYS A 124 -10.96 15.18 6.32
C CYS A 124 -11.26 14.17 7.43
N ASP A 125 -12.54 14.04 7.81
CA ASP A 125 -13.00 13.11 8.84
C ASP A 125 -13.56 11.80 8.28
N ASP A 126 -13.47 11.58 6.98
CA ASP A 126 -13.77 10.27 6.39
C ASP A 126 -12.71 9.25 6.86
N ALA A 127 -13.16 8.38 7.76
CA ALA A 127 -12.35 7.39 8.44
C ALA A 127 -12.15 6.10 7.63
N SER A 128 -12.64 6.04 6.39
CA SER A 128 -12.41 4.92 5.48
C SER A 128 -10.92 4.61 5.36
N ASP A 129 -10.58 3.33 5.21
CA ASP A 129 -9.19 2.90 5.11
C ASP A 129 -8.46 3.59 3.95
N TRP A 130 -7.19 3.90 4.15
CA TRP A 130 -6.31 4.29 3.05
C TRP A 130 -5.97 3.04 2.26
N ASN A 131 -6.29 3.05 0.97
CA ASN A 131 -6.00 1.94 0.07
C ASN A 131 -4.66 2.19 -0.63
N LEU A 132 -3.57 1.92 0.08
CA LEU A 132 -2.20 2.04 -0.43
C LEU A 132 -1.63 0.64 -0.68
N PRO A 133 -0.82 0.44 -1.74
CA PRO A 133 -0.14 -0.83 -1.99
C PRO A 133 0.56 -1.42 -0.75
N LEU A 134 1.16 -0.59 0.10
CA LEU A 134 1.87 -1.02 1.31
C LEU A 134 0.98 -1.70 2.38
N PHE A 135 -0.34 -1.51 2.33
CA PHE A 135 -1.32 -2.18 3.19
C PHE A 135 -1.90 -3.45 2.56
N GLY A 136 -1.65 -3.67 1.26
CA GLY A 136 -2.05 -4.88 0.54
C GLY A 136 -1.08 -6.06 0.72
N GLU A 137 0.08 -5.81 1.32
CA GLU A 137 1.08 -6.83 1.69
C GLU A 137 1.01 -7.04 3.22
N THR A 138 0.27 -8.05 3.67
CA THR A 138 0.16 -8.37 5.11
C THR A 138 1.19 -9.43 5.53
N PRO A 139 2.03 -9.18 6.56
CA PRO A 139 2.95 -10.17 7.13
C PRO A 139 2.30 -11.38 7.84
N ASP A 140 0.99 -11.42 7.99
CA ASP A 140 0.29 -12.51 8.69
C ASP A 140 -0.81 -13.07 7.79
N GLY A 141 -0.50 -14.23 7.19
CA GLY A 141 -1.31 -14.99 6.23
C GLY A 141 -2.71 -15.38 6.71
N ARG A 142 -3.61 -14.40 6.77
CA ARG A 142 -5.07 -14.57 6.78
C ARG A 142 -5.74 -13.47 5.95
N GLY A 143 -5.22 -13.22 4.76
CA GLY A 143 -5.94 -12.53 3.69
C GLY A 143 -6.16 -13.52 2.55
N GLY A 144 -7.35 -14.11 2.46
CA GLY A 144 -7.80 -14.67 1.19
C GLY A 144 -7.99 -13.50 0.24
N GLY A 145 -6.94 -13.15 -0.50
CA GLY A 145 -6.80 -11.85 -1.12
C GLY A 145 -6.04 -11.95 -2.43
N ASP A 146 -6.73 -12.41 -3.45
CA ASP A 146 -6.49 -12.19 -4.86
C ASP A 146 -5.34 -11.20 -5.23
N ALA A 147 -4.08 -11.65 -5.30
CA ALA A 147 -2.95 -10.78 -5.67
C ALA A 147 -2.61 -10.88 -7.17
N ASN A 148 -2.11 -9.78 -7.74
CA ASN A 148 -1.78 -9.71 -9.17
C ASN A 148 -0.35 -10.18 -9.42
N PHE A 149 -0.18 -11.17 -10.29
CA PHE A 149 1.10 -11.67 -10.76
C PHE A 149 1.18 -11.60 -12.28
N VAL A 150 2.37 -11.79 -12.84
CA VAL A 150 2.60 -11.92 -14.29
C VAL A 150 3.06 -13.34 -14.56
N THR A 151 2.57 -13.98 -15.62
CA THR A 151 3.14 -15.26 -16.08
C THR A 151 4.32 -15.04 -17.02
N TRP A 152 5.19 -16.02 -17.19
CA TRP A 152 6.22 -16.03 -18.23
C TRP A 152 6.00 -17.15 -19.26
N GLY A 153 6.68 -17.04 -20.40
CA GLY A 153 6.56 -17.99 -21.51
C GLY A 153 5.33 -17.77 -22.40
N THR A 154 5.11 -18.71 -23.32
CA THR A 154 4.00 -18.71 -24.27
C THR A 154 3.27 -20.05 -24.21
N GLY A 155 1.96 -20.05 -24.43
CA GLY A 155 1.16 -21.27 -24.40
C GLY A 155 1.01 -21.89 -23.01
N VAL A 156 0.95 -21.07 -21.95
CA VAL A 156 0.80 -21.57 -20.57
C VAL A 156 -0.62 -22.08 -20.37
N ASN A 157 -0.74 -23.35 -19.97
CA ASN A 157 -2.04 -23.98 -19.73
C ASN A 157 -2.60 -23.58 -18.36
N VAL A 158 -3.86 -23.14 -18.36
CA VAL A 158 -4.72 -23.11 -17.16
C VAL A 158 -5.55 -24.39 -17.15
N ARG A 159 -5.49 -25.17 -16.08
CA ARG A 159 -6.15 -26.48 -15.97
C ARG A 159 -7.31 -26.47 -14.99
N ALA A 160 -8.31 -27.31 -15.18
CA ALA A 160 -9.47 -27.38 -14.29
C ALA A 160 -9.10 -27.79 -12.84
N GLU A 161 -8.03 -28.55 -12.67
CA GLU A 161 -7.53 -29.07 -11.39
C GLU A 161 -5.99 -28.95 -11.36
N PRO A 162 -5.33 -28.95 -10.18
CA PRO A 162 -3.88 -28.78 -10.03
C PRO A 162 -3.10 -30.07 -10.37
N ARG A 163 -3.38 -30.67 -11.53
CA ARG A 163 -2.74 -31.90 -12.02
C ARG A 163 -2.55 -31.87 -13.54
N LEU A 164 -1.52 -32.55 -14.03
CA LEU A 164 -1.08 -32.48 -15.42
C LEU A 164 -2.05 -33.16 -16.40
N ASP A 165 -2.86 -34.09 -15.94
CA ASP A 165 -3.86 -34.79 -16.74
C ASP A 165 -5.24 -34.09 -16.77
N ALA A 166 -5.44 -33.04 -15.97
CA ALA A 166 -6.68 -32.27 -15.95
C ALA A 166 -6.90 -31.50 -17.26
N SER A 167 -8.17 -31.35 -17.64
CA SER A 167 -8.59 -30.60 -18.83
C SER A 167 -8.05 -29.17 -18.80
N VAL A 168 -7.56 -28.70 -19.95
CA VAL A 168 -7.14 -27.32 -20.13
C VAL A 168 -8.37 -26.45 -20.33
N VAL A 169 -8.58 -25.46 -19.46
CA VAL A 169 -9.72 -24.53 -19.48
C VAL A 169 -9.38 -23.21 -20.18
N ALA A 170 -8.10 -22.84 -20.23
CA ALA A 170 -7.60 -21.70 -20.99
C ALA A 170 -6.12 -21.89 -21.35
N VAL A 171 -5.66 -21.16 -22.36
CA VAL A 171 -4.24 -21.10 -22.76
C VAL A 171 -3.82 -19.64 -22.81
N LEU A 172 -2.80 -19.27 -22.04
CA LEU A 172 -2.23 -17.92 -22.04
C LEU A 172 -1.23 -17.80 -23.20
N PRO A 173 -1.46 -16.93 -24.19
CA PRO A 173 -0.67 -16.89 -25.41
C PRO A 173 0.76 -16.33 -25.20
N GLY A 174 0.98 -15.61 -24.11
CA GLY A 174 2.25 -15.01 -23.72
C GLY A 174 2.23 -14.55 -22.26
N PRO A 175 3.21 -13.74 -21.83
CA PRO A 175 3.21 -13.13 -20.51
C PRO A 175 1.89 -12.40 -20.23
N THR A 176 1.17 -12.85 -19.22
CA THR A 176 -0.19 -12.40 -18.94
C THR A 176 -0.30 -12.02 -17.46
N ARG A 177 -0.91 -10.85 -17.18
CA ARG A 177 -1.28 -10.50 -15.81
C ARG A 177 -2.43 -11.39 -15.35
N VAL A 178 -2.23 -12.08 -14.23
CA VAL A 178 -3.20 -12.99 -13.64
C VAL A 178 -3.45 -12.62 -12.18
N LYS A 179 -4.70 -12.77 -11.75
CA LYS A 179 -5.09 -12.62 -10.35
C LYS A 179 -5.08 -13.99 -9.70
N VAL A 180 -4.26 -14.19 -8.66
CA VAL A 180 -4.16 -15.45 -7.93
C VAL A 180 -4.96 -15.35 -6.64
N GLN A 181 -6.00 -16.14 -6.51
CA GLN A 181 -6.88 -16.13 -5.34
C GLN A 181 -6.34 -16.97 -4.18
N CYS A 182 -5.86 -18.16 -4.49
CA CYS A 182 -5.29 -19.10 -3.55
C CYS A 182 -4.31 -20.00 -4.31
N GLN A 183 -3.50 -20.75 -3.57
CA GLN A 183 -2.59 -21.73 -4.14
C GLN A 183 -2.69 -23.07 -3.41
N THR A 184 -2.30 -24.14 -4.04
CA THR A 184 -2.37 -25.49 -3.46
C THR A 184 -1.26 -26.37 -4.01
N ARG A 185 -1.03 -27.51 -3.37
CA ARG A 185 -0.09 -28.52 -3.87
C ARG A 185 -0.79 -29.38 -4.92
N GLY A 186 -0.06 -29.73 -5.97
CA GLY A 186 -0.56 -30.52 -7.09
C GLY A 186 0.54 -31.39 -7.70
N ASP A 187 0.35 -31.78 -8.95
CA ASP A 187 1.38 -32.52 -9.68
C ASP A 187 2.66 -31.67 -9.82
N THR A 188 3.81 -32.31 -9.63
CA THR A 188 5.11 -31.68 -9.85
C THR A 188 5.33 -31.37 -11.33
N VAL A 189 5.64 -30.11 -11.62
CA VAL A 189 6.02 -29.64 -12.95
C VAL A 189 7.53 -29.39 -12.99
N SER A 190 8.20 -29.91 -14.01
CA SER A 190 9.63 -29.72 -14.25
C SER A 190 9.85 -29.11 -15.63
N THR A 191 10.37 -27.89 -15.70
CA THR A 191 10.70 -27.21 -16.97
C THR A 191 11.80 -26.17 -16.77
N ALA A 192 12.58 -25.88 -17.81
CA ALA A 192 13.65 -24.89 -17.81
C ALA A 192 14.66 -25.01 -16.63
N GLY A 193 14.88 -26.23 -16.12
CA GLY A 193 15.76 -26.47 -14.96
C GLY A 193 15.12 -26.20 -13.59
N HIS A 194 13.85 -25.82 -13.56
CA HIS A 194 13.06 -25.60 -12.36
C HIS A 194 12.12 -26.78 -12.11
N VAL A 195 11.84 -27.06 -10.84
CA VAL A 195 10.89 -28.09 -10.39
C VAL A 195 10.00 -27.45 -9.32
N ASN A 196 8.68 -27.52 -9.50
CA ASN A 196 7.71 -26.95 -8.56
C ASN A 196 6.40 -27.75 -8.58
N ASP A 197 5.80 -27.98 -7.42
CA ASP A 197 4.51 -28.68 -7.23
C ASP A 197 3.40 -27.73 -6.74
N ALA A 198 3.66 -26.43 -6.64
CA ALA A 198 2.66 -25.42 -6.29
C ALA A 198 1.84 -24.98 -7.52
N TRP A 199 0.55 -24.79 -7.30
CA TRP A 199 -0.43 -24.39 -8.31
C TRP A 199 -1.30 -23.26 -7.79
N SER A 200 -1.48 -22.21 -8.60
CA SER A 200 -2.27 -21.02 -8.27
C SER A 200 -3.63 -21.05 -8.98
N PHE A 201 -4.71 -20.86 -8.22
CA PHE A 201 -6.06 -20.72 -8.78
C PHE A 201 -6.25 -19.31 -9.34
N ILE A 202 -6.69 -19.24 -10.60
CA ILE A 202 -6.94 -18.03 -11.37
C ILE A 202 -8.46 -17.87 -11.58
N PRO A 203 -9.16 -17.02 -10.78
CA PRO A 203 -10.63 -16.93 -10.82
C PRO A 203 -11.19 -16.54 -12.19
N ALA A 204 -10.45 -15.72 -12.96
CA ALA A 204 -10.86 -15.27 -14.29
C ALA A 204 -11.09 -16.43 -15.28
N PHE A 205 -10.43 -17.57 -15.07
CA PHE A 205 -10.53 -18.75 -15.92
C PHE A 205 -11.16 -19.96 -15.20
N GLY A 206 -11.41 -19.85 -13.89
CA GLY A 206 -11.91 -20.96 -13.08
C GLY A 206 -10.97 -22.18 -13.09
N GLY A 207 -9.66 -21.95 -13.08
CA GLY A 207 -8.68 -23.04 -13.13
C GLY A 207 -7.32 -22.66 -12.56
N TYR A 208 -6.39 -23.62 -12.58
CA TYR A 208 -5.08 -23.58 -11.94
C TYR A 208 -3.95 -23.44 -12.95
N VAL A 209 -2.97 -22.60 -12.63
CA VAL A 209 -1.69 -22.50 -13.34
C VAL A 209 -0.59 -22.98 -12.41
N SER A 210 0.36 -23.78 -12.91
CA SER A 210 1.54 -24.14 -12.11
C SER A 210 2.38 -22.90 -11.82
N ASN A 211 2.78 -22.73 -10.56
CA ASN A 211 3.58 -21.59 -10.10
C ASN A 211 4.93 -21.49 -10.81
N ILE A 212 5.42 -22.57 -11.43
CA ILE A 212 6.62 -22.53 -12.27
C ILE A 212 6.50 -21.51 -13.41
N PHE A 213 5.28 -21.18 -13.85
CA PHE A 213 5.00 -20.19 -14.91
C PHE A 213 4.64 -18.81 -14.38
N ILE A 214 4.62 -18.59 -13.06
CA ILE A 214 4.47 -17.26 -12.47
C ILE A 214 5.85 -16.61 -12.39
N ASP A 215 5.97 -15.37 -12.87
CA ASP A 215 7.19 -14.57 -12.85
C ASP A 215 7.43 -14.02 -11.44
N HIS A 216 7.80 -14.94 -10.54
CA HIS A 216 8.12 -14.67 -9.15
C HIS A 216 9.23 -15.63 -8.69
N PRO A 217 10.19 -15.18 -7.87
CA PRO A 217 11.30 -16.04 -7.43
C PRO A 217 10.86 -17.17 -6.49
N ASP A 218 9.82 -16.94 -5.67
CA ASP A 218 9.36 -17.94 -4.70
C ASP A 218 8.47 -19.00 -5.36
N PRO A 219 8.71 -20.31 -5.09
CA PRO A 219 7.92 -21.39 -5.66
C PRO A 219 6.50 -21.44 -5.11
N TRP A 220 6.34 -21.02 -3.85
CA TRP A 220 5.08 -20.79 -3.17
C TRP A 220 4.91 -19.28 -3.05
N LEU A 221 3.86 -18.71 -3.63
CA LEU A 221 3.74 -17.26 -3.73
C LEU A 221 3.56 -16.66 -2.33
N PRO A 222 4.30 -15.60 -2.00
CA PRO A 222 4.11 -14.91 -0.74
C PRO A 222 2.69 -14.33 -0.69
N ASP A 223 2.15 -14.26 0.51
CA ASP A 223 0.87 -13.60 0.81
C ASP A 223 -0.37 -14.17 0.08
N ILE A 224 -0.23 -15.32 -0.60
CA ILE A 224 -1.34 -16.09 -1.17
C ILE A 224 -1.65 -17.27 -0.24
N GLY A 225 -2.88 -17.30 0.27
CA GLY A 225 -3.37 -18.39 1.12
C GLY A 225 -3.55 -19.72 0.39
N GLU A 226 -3.65 -20.80 1.16
CA GLU A 226 -4.01 -22.12 0.63
C GLU A 226 -5.47 -22.14 0.13
N CYS A 227 -5.70 -22.85 -0.98
CA CYS A 227 -7.01 -23.43 -1.29
C CYS A 227 -7.20 -24.66 -0.38
#